data_AF-A0A7J9YQI5-F1
#
_entry.id   AF-A0A7J9YQI5-F1
#
_cell.length_a   1.000
_cell.length_b   1.000
_cell.length_c   1.000
_cell.angle_alpha   90.00
_cell.angle_beta   90.00
_cell.angle_gamma   90.00
#
_symmetry.space_group_name_H-M   'P 1'
#
loop_
_entity.id
_entity.type
_entity.pdbx_description
1 polymer ?
#
loop_
_entity_poly.entity_id
_entity_poly.type
_entity_poly.pdbx_seq_one_letter_code
_entity_poly.pdbx_strand_id
1 'polypeptide(L)'
;MSPEAMHGTFIDVEVSGAAASDPELARKLEEVCPVDIFAAAGGTVEIARENLDECVLCELCVEAAPRGTVVVRKLYDGTRLER
;
A
#
# COMPACT_ATOMS: atom_id res chain seq x y z
N MET A 1 -0.41 -26.05 -7.58
CA MET A 1 0.02 -24.64 -7.63
C MET A 1 -1.15 -23.87 -7.03
N SER A 2 -0.99 -23.30 -5.84
CA SER A 2 -2.11 -22.70 -5.10
C SER A 2 -2.36 -21.26 -5.57
N PRO A 3 -3.62 -20.85 -5.75
CA PRO A 3 -4.00 -19.53 -6.27
C PRO A 3 -3.61 -18.34 -5.38
N GLU A 4 -3.24 -18.56 -4.12
CA GLU A 4 -2.77 -17.51 -3.18
C GLU A 4 -1.40 -16.89 -3.55
N ALA A 5 -0.70 -17.42 -4.56
CA ALA A 5 0.67 -17.01 -4.90
C ALA A 5 0.79 -16.00 -6.07
N MET A 6 -0.31 -15.46 -6.61
CA MET A 6 -0.26 -14.64 -7.84
C MET A 6 -0.41 -13.13 -7.64
N HIS A 7 -0.55 -12.64 -6.41
CA HIS A 7 -0.71 -11.22 -6.13
C HIS A 7 0.55 -10.61 -5.52
N GLY A 8 0.89 -9.39 -5.93
CA GLY A 8 2.12 -8.72 -5.54
C GLY A 8 3.33 -9.29 -6.29
N THR A 9 3.17 -9.57 -7.58
CA THR A 9 4.25 -10.06 -8.45
C THR A 9 5.13 -8.91 -8.93
N PHE A 10 4.52 -7.76 -9.22
CA PHE A 10 5.19 -6.57 -9.76
C PHE A 10 5.32 -5.47 -8.72
N ILE A 11 4.35 -5.36 -7.83
CA ILE A 11 4.28 -4.29 -6.83
C ILE A 11 4.12 -4.89 -5.43
N ASP A 12 4.84 -4.33 -4.47
CA ASP A 12 4.59 -4.55 -3.05
C ASP A 12 4.45 -3.21 -2.34
N VAL A 13 3.76 -3.21 -1.21
CA VAL A 13 3.56 -2.02 -0.40
C VAL A 13 3.84 -2.34 1.06
N GLU A 14 4.64 -1.48 1.69
CA GLU A 14 4.93 -1.55 3.11
C GLU A 14 4.38 -0.32 3.82
N VAL A 15 3.74 -0.55 4.98
CA VAL A 15 3.30 0.49 5.91
C VAL A 15 4.00 0.25 7.24
N SER A 16 4.70 1.26 7.78
CA SER A 16 5.43 1.11 9.04
C SER A 16 4.50 0.72 10.19
N GLY A 17 4.95 -0.16 11.10
CA GLY A 17 4.07 -0.80 12.09
C GLY A 17 3.33 0.15 13.03
N ALA A 18 3.94 1.28 13.40
CA ALA A 18 3.26 2.30 14.21
C ALA A 18 2.14 3.01 13.44
N ALA A 19 2.34 3.23 12.14
CA ALA A 19 1.40 3.91 11.27
C ALA A 19 0.30 2.99 10.74
N ALA A 20 0.57 1.69 10.63
CA ALA A 20 -0.44 0.70 10.29
C ALA A 20 -1.56 0.64 11.35
N SER A 21 -1.33 1.17 12.56
CA SER A 21 -2.34 1.26 13.64
C SER A 21 -2.94 2.66 13.80
N ASP A 22 -2.71 3.56 12.84
CA ASP A 22 -3.27 4.91 12.86
C ASP A 22 -4.60 4.93 12.07
N PRO A 23 -5.75 5.16 12.74
CA PRO A 23 -7.06 5.14 12.09
C PRO A 23 -7.25 6.33 11.13
N GLU A 24 -6.63 7.47 11.38
CA GLU A 24 -6.71 8.62 10.47
C GLU A 24 -5.91 8.36 9.20
N LEU A 25 -4.72 7.77 9.34
CA LEU A 25 -3.93 7.35 8.19
C LEU A 25 -4.63 6.27 7.39
N ALA A 26 -5.23 5.27 8.04
CA ALA A 26 -5.94 4.20 7.36
C ALA A 26 -7.07 4.73 6.47
N ARG A 27 -7.93 5.60 7.01
CA ARG A 27 -9.01 6.22 6.22
C ARG A 27 -8.45 7.06 5.06
N LYS A 28 -7.35 7.77 5.30
CA LYS A 28 -6.71 8.59 4.26
C LYS A 28 -6.12 7.74 3.14
N LEU A 29 -5.47 6.63 3.46
CA LEU A 29 -4.89 5.72 2.48
C LEU A 29 -5.96 5.01 1.64
N GLU A 30 -7.07 4.62 2.26
CA GLU A 30 -8.25 4.08 1.57
C GLU A 30 -8.85 5.13 0.62
N GLU A 31 -9.02 6.38 1.06
CA GLU A 31 -9.60 7.46 0.24
C GLU A 31 -8.73 7.81 -0.99
N VAL A 32 -7.42 7.83 -0.84
CA VAL A 32 -6.50 8.33 -1.90
C VAL A 32 -6.05 7.26 -2.89
N CYS A 33 -6.25 5.97 -2.59
CA CYS A 33 -5.82 4.90 -3.47
C CYS A 33 -6.88 4.62 -4.54
N PRO A 34 -6.61 4.89 -5.83
CA PRO A 34 -7.62 4.74 -6.88
C PRO A 34 -7.97 3.28 -7.22
N VAL A 35 -7.26 2.32 -6.64
CA VAL A 35 -7.36 0.88 -6.92
C VAL A 35 -7.51 0.05 -5.64
N ASP A 36 -7.93 0.68 -4.54
CA ASP A 36 -8.33 0.00 -3.31
C ASP A 36 -7.26 -0.96 -2.73
N ILE A 37 -5.97 -0.58 -2.80
CA ILE A 37 -4.88 -1.37 -2.16
C ILE A 37 -4.96 -1.29 -0.63
N PHE A 38 -5.49 -0.19 -0.10
CA PHE A 38 -5.58 0.04 1.34
C PHE A 38 -7.04 0.05 1.77
N ALA A 39 -7.34 -0.60 2.90
CA ALA A 39 -8.64 -0.55 3.55
C ALA A 39 -8.48 -0.11 5.01
N ALA A 40 -9.37 0.77 5.49
CA ALA A 40 -9.43 1.13 6.90
C ALA A 40 -10.32 0.15 7.66
N ALA A 41 -9.72 -0.92 8.19
CA ALA A 41 -10.43 -1.95 8.93
C ALA A 41 -10.03 -1.91 10.41
N GLY A 42 -11.02 -1.81 11.30
CA GLY A 42 -10.78 -1.85 12.76
C GLY A 42 -9.86 -0.73 13.29
N GLY A 43 -9.72 0.38 12.55
CA GLY A 43 -8.78 1.45 12.89
C GLY A 43 -7.32 1.17 12.50
N THR A 44 -7.10 0.17 11.66
CA THR A 44 -5.78 -0.21 11.13
C THR A 44 -5.78 -0.18 9.61
N VAL A 45 -4.58 -0.10 9.03
CA VAL A 45 -4.36 -0.20 7.59
C VAL A 45 -4.28 -1.67 7.21
N GLU A 46 -5.28 -2.16 6.49
CA GLU A 46 -5.22 -3.46 5.82
C GLU A 46 -4.75 -3.29 4.37
N ILE A 47 -3.92 -4.22 3.90
CA ILE A 47 -3.44 -4.23 2.51
C ILE A 47 -4.21 -5.31 1.75
N ALA A 48 -5.05 -4.87 0.81
CA ALA A 48 -5.72 -5.74 -0.15
C ALA A 48 -4.69 -6.27 -1.15
N ARG A 49 -4.04 -7.38 -0.77
CA ARG A 49 -2.96 -7.99 -1.57
C ARG A 49 -3.37 -8.24 -3.02
N GLU A 50 -4.62 -8.62 -3.24
CA GLU A 50 -5.17 -8.89 -4.57
C GLU A 50 -5.07 -7.70 -5.54
N ASN A 51 -5.05 -6.48 -5.01
CA ASN A 51 -5.00 -5.23 -5.78
C ASN A 51 -3.58 -4.66 -5.94
N LEU A 52 -2.54 -5.30 -5.38
CA LEU A 52 -1.18 -4.76 -5.40
C LEU A 52 -0.69 -4.49 -6.82
N ASP A 53 -0.92 -5.44 -7.73
CA ASP A 53 -0.48 -5.34 -9.12
C ASP A 53 -1.34 -4.40 -9.98
N GLU A 54 -2.46 -3.89 -9.44
CA GLU A 54 -3.26 -2.83 -10.06
C GLU A 54 -2.70 -1.43 -9.78
N CYS A 55 -1.61 -1.31 -9.00
CA CYS A 55 -1.01 -0.02 -8.68
C CYS A 55 -0.54 0.73 -9.95
N VAL A 56 -1.15 1.89 -10.18
CA VAL A 56 -0.82 2.78 -11.32
C VAL A 56 0.34 3.74 -11.05
N LEU A 57 1.10 3.55 -9.97
CA LEU A 57 2.25 4.38 -9.57
C LEU A 57 1.93 5.89 -9.47
N CYS A 58 0.74 6.22 -8.95
CA CYS A 58 0.29 7.62 -8.83
C CYS A 58 0.95 8.42 -7.68
N GLU A 59 1.70 7.76 -6.80
CA GLU A 59 2.37 8.35 -5.63
C GLU A 59 1.45 9.01 -4.57
N LEU A 60 0.12 8.93 -4.73
CA LEU A 60 -0.82 9.56 -3.80
C LEU A 60 -0.72 8.98 -2.38
N CYS A 61 -0.47 7.67 -2.23
CA CYS A 61 -0.32 7.03 -0.92
C CYS A 61 0.94 7.50 -0.17
N VAL A 62 2.06 7.69 -0.88
CA VAL A 62 3.32 8.16 -0.27
C VAL A 62 3.27 9.64 0.08
N GLU A 63 2.54 10.45 -0.70
CA GLU A 63 2.32 11.87 -0.40
C GLU A 63 1.28 12.09 0.72
N ALA A 64 0.28 11.20 0.82
CA ALA A 64 -0.74 11.25 1.86
C ALA A 64 -0.19 10.90 3.25
N ALA A 65 0.87 10.10 3.32
CA ALA A 65 1.46 9.61 4.55
C ALA A 65 2.63 10.48 5.07
N PRO A 66 2.97 10.38 6.37
CA PRO A 66 4.22 10.92 6.88
C PRO A 66 5.44 10.29 6.17
N ARG A 67 6.57 11.01 6.15
CA ARG A 67 7.81 10.54 5.50
C ARG A 67 8.25 9.16 6.01
N GLY A 68 8.73 8.32 5.10
CA GLY A 68 9.17 6.95 5.37
C GLY A 68 8.09 6.00 5.91
N THR A 69 6.81 6.39 5.91
CA THR A 69 5.73 5.58 6.49
C THR A 69 5.12 4.60 5.52
N VAL A 70 4.98 5.01 4.26
CA VAL A 70 4.48 4.18 3.16
C VAL A 70 5.59 4.07 2.13
N VAL A 71 5.87 2.84 1.70
CA VAL A 71 6.85 2.54 0.67
C VAL A 71 6.19 1.66 -0.38
N VAL A 72 6.22 2.10 -1.64
CA VAL A 72 5.81 1.27 -2.79
C VAL A 72 7.07 0.70 -3.43
N ARG A 73 7.15 -0.63 -3.52
CA ARG A 73 8.28 -1.35 -4.12
C ARG A 73 7.90 -1.86 -5.50
N LYS A 74 8.72 -1.56 -6.49
CA LYS A 74 8.66 -2.18 -7.82
C LYS A 74 9.55 -3.41 -7.78
N LEU A 75 8.93 -4.59 -7.73
CA LEU A 75 9.66 -5.86 -7.56
C LEU A 75 10.44 -6.26 -8.81
N TYR A 76 10.08 -5.71 -9.97
CA TYR A 76 10.71 -6.02 -11.25
C TYR A 76 12.01 -5.24 -11.53
N ASP A 77 12.25 -4.11 -10.85
CA ASP A 77 13.47 -3.30 -11.02
C ASP A 77 14.11 -2.83 -9.70
N GLY A 78 13.49 -3.11 -8.56
CA GLY A 78 13.99 -2.74 -7.23
C GLY A 78 13.76 -1.27 -6.84
N THR A 79 13.10 -0.48 -7.68
CA THR A 79 12.80 0.93 -7.39
C THR A 79 11.85 1.03 -6.20
N ARG A 80 12.07 2.04 -5.36
CA ARG A 80 11.23 2.37 -4.22
C ARG A 80 10.66 3.76 -4.37
N LEU A 81 9.34 3.90 -4.23
CA LEU A 81 8.67 5.19 -4.11
C LEU A 81 8.41 5.41 -2.62
N GLU A 82 9.04 6.44 -2.07
CA GLU A 82 8.91 6.85 -0.67
C GLU A 82 9.26 8.35 -0.56
N ARG A 83 8.68 9.01 0.44
CA ARG A 83 8.93 10.42 0.75
C ARG A 83 9.98 10.57 1.83
#